data_AF-A0AAV5TIW9-F1
#
_entry.id   AF-A0AAV5TIW9-F1
#
_cell.length_a   1.000
_cell.length_b   1.000
_cell.length_c   1.000
_cell.angle_alpha   90.00
_cell.angle_beta   90.00
_cell.angle_gamma   90.00
#
_symmetry.space_group_name_H-M   'P 1'
#
loop_
_entity.id
_entity.type
_entity.pdbx_description
1 polymer ?
#
loop_
_entity_poly.entity_id
_entity_poly.type
_entity_poly.pdbx_seq_one_letter_code
_entity_poly.pdbx_strand_id
1 'polypeptide(L)'
;SVGHYYIGIATILGAETAVLVLSFTLFFYSRKVYGGESNYAVSLRERYQMNEIVQYSRAFVPSICVSSFIKIMGLIPVFIWQEGWGQYGFMRALFFTAHSINCAVMKNMLLLCHSALRRAFLKKFPLFHRKPYSQHRAVVTPADDVVSKVTDDHFDMLNSIWR
;
A
#
# COMPACT_ATOMS: atom_id res chain seq x y z
N SER A 1 -0.27 -35.87 -17.14
CA SER A 1 -0.91 -34.66 -16.58
C SER A 1 0.09 -33.64 -16.00
N VAL A 2 1.40 -33.87 -16.07
CA VAL A 2 2.43 -32.99 -15.48
C VAL A 2 2.46 -31.58 -16.11
N GLY A 3 2.17 -31.46 -17.40
CA GLY A 3 2.20 -30.17 -18.12
C GLY A 3 1.22 -29.11 -17.61
N HIS A 4 0.08 -29.50 -17.04
CA HIS A 4 -0.92 -28.53 -16.53
C HIS A 4 -0.43 -27.77 -15.29
N TYR A 5 0.42 -28.40 -14.46
CA TYR A 5 0.96 -27.76 -13.26
C TYR A 5 1.97 -26.66 -13.59
N TYR A 6 2.84 -26.91 -14.58
CA TYR A 6 3.81 -25.92 -15.05
C TYR A 6 3.13 -24.69 -15.66
N ILE A 7 2.01 -24.88 -16.38
CA ILE A 7 1.21 -23.78 -16.92
C ILE A 7 0.65 -22.93 -15.77
N GLY A 8 0.11 -23.55 -14.71
CA GLY A 8 -0.39 -22.83 -13.55
C GLY A 8 0.70 -22.01 -12.83
N ILE A 9 1.87 -22.62 -12.60
CA ILE A 9 3.02 -21.94 -11.98
C ILE A 9 3.49 -20.76 -12.83
N ALA A 10 3.64 -20.97 -14.15
CA ALA A 10 4.03 -19.92 -15.09
C ALA A 10 3.02 -18.76 -15.12
N THR A 11 1.73 -19.07 -15.03
CA THR A 11 0.66 -18.06 -15.02
C THR A 11 0.74 -17.20 -13.75
N ILE A 12 0.93 -17.81 -12.58
CA ILE A 12 1.07 -17.10 -11.31
C ILE A 12 2.33 -16.22 -11.31
N LEU A 13 3.48 -16.78 -11.74
CA LEU A 13 4.72 -16.02 -11.84
C LEU A 13 4.61 -14.84 -12.83
N GLY A 14 3.97 -15.04 -13.98
CA GLY A 14 3.74 -14.00 -14.97
C GLY A 14 2.88 -12.86 -14.40
N ALA A 15 1.79 -13.19 -13.72
CA ALA A 15 0.93 -12.21 -13.06
C ALA A 15 1.67 -11.42 -11.98
N GLU A 16 2.42 -12.09 -11.09
CA GLU A 16 3.19 -11.42 -10.03
C GLU A 16 4.31 -10.54 -10.60
N THR A 17 4.99 -11.00 -11.65
CA THR A 17 6.04 -10.21 -12.32
C THR A 17 5.46 -8.94 -12.95
N ALA A 18 4.31 -9.04 -13.62
CA ALA A 18 3.63 -7.89 -14.20
C ALA A 18 3.23 -6.87 -13.13
N VAL A 19 2.67 -7.33 -12.00
CA VAL A 19 2.33 -6.47 -10.86
C VAL A 19 3.57 -5.79 -10.30
N LEU A 20 4.69 -6.51 -10.16
CA LEU A 20 5.93 -5.97 -9.62
C LEU A 20 6.53 -4.91 -10.56
N VAL A 21 6.57 -5.16 -11.87
CA VAL A 21 7.04 -4.20 -12.88
C VAL A 21 6.18 -2.94 -12.90
N LEU A 22 4.86 -3.09 -12.89
CA LEU A 22 3.94 -1.96 -12.85
C LEU A 22 4.12 -1.14 -11.57
N SER A 23 4.28 -1.81 -10.43
CA SER A 23 4.50 -1.16 -9.13
C SER A 23 5.82 -0.38 -9.09
N PHE A 24 6.90 -0.96 -9.61
CA PHE A 24 8.19 -0.27 -9.75
C PHE A 24 8.10 0.93 -10.69
N THR A 25 7.40 0.79 -11.81
CA THR A 25 7.21 1.86 -12.79
C THR A 25 6.45 3.03 -12.18
N LEU A 26 5.35 2.77 -11.47
CA LEU A 26 4.59 3.79 -10.76
C LEU A 26 5.40 4.46 -9.64
N PHE A 27 6.26 3.72 -8.96
CA PHE A 27 7.14 4.28 -7.94
C PHE A 27 8.17 5.26 -8.52
N PHE A 28 8.86 4.86 -9.59
CA PHE A 28 9.82 5.74 -10.24
C PHE A 28 9.15 6.92 -10.94
N TYR A 29 8.01 6.68 -11.58
CA TYR A 29 7.21 7.74 -12.21
C TYR A 29 6.75 8.76 -11.17
N SER A 30 6.14 8.31 -10.06
CA SER A 30 5.69 9.21 -8.99
C SER A 30 6.87 9.98 -8.36
N ARG A 31 8.01 9.32 -8.13
CA ARG A 31 9.20 10.00 -7.62
C ARG A 31 9.79 11.01 -8.60
N LYS A 32 9.76 10.73 -9.91
CA LYS A 32 10.32 11.61 -10.95
C LYS A 32 9.43 12.82 -11.20
N VAL A 33 8.12 12.62 -11.33
CA VAL A 33 7.15 13.69 -11.60
C VAL A 33 6.96 14.55 -10.34
N TYR A 34 6.64 13.93 -9.20
CA TYR A 34 6.30 14.68 -7.99
C TYR A 34 7.50 15.05 -7.11
N GLY A 35 8.66 14.44 -7.33
CA GLY A 35 9.90 14.85 -6.67
C GLY A 35 10.49 16.13 -7.24
N GLY A 36 10.12 16.50 -8.47
CA GLY A 36 10.59 17.70 -9.17
C GLY A 36 9.56 18.83 -9.24
N GLU A 37 8.28 18.55 -8.99
CA GLU A 37 7.21 19.55 -9.10
C GLU A 37 7.06 20.39 -7.82
N SER A 38 7.98 21.34 -7.65
CA SER A 38 7.67 22.62 -7.00
C SER A 38 6.92 23.55 -7.97
N ASN A 39 6.05 23.01 -8.83
CA ASN A 39 5.40 23.80 -9.87
C ASN A 39 4.35 24.71 -9.22
N TYR A 40 4.73 25.98 -9.04
CA TYR A 40 3.92 27.03 -8.45
C TYR A 40 2.63 27.34 -9.26
N ALA A 41 2.45 26.73 -10.43
CA ALA A 41 1.31 26.91 -11.33
C ALA A 41 0.06 26.07 -10.99
N VAL A 42 0.20 25.03 -10.17
CA VAL A 42 -0.89 24.09 -9.85
C VAL A 42 -1.63 24.56 -8.59
N SER A 43 -2.97 24.40 -8.54
CA SER A 43 -3.78 24.85 -7.40
C SER A 43 -3.37 24.17 -6.08
N LEU A 44 -3.52 24.87 -4.96
CA LEU A 44 -3.15 24.35 -3.63
C LEU A 44 -3.83 23.00 -3.31
N ARG A 45 -5.09 22.82 -3.71
CA ARG A 45 -5.86 21.57 -3.53
C ARG A 45 -5.23 20.40 -4.26
N GLU A 46 -4.89 20.59 -5.53
CA GLU A 46 -4.26 19.55 -6.36
C GLU A 46 -2.89 19.15 -5.78
N ARG A 47 -2.10 20.11 -5.29
CA ARG A 47 -0.82 19.79 -4.62
C ARG A 47 -1.00 18.93 -3.37
N TYR A 48 -2.04 19.20 -2.57
CA TYR A 48 -2.34 18.37 -1.41
C TYR A 48 -2.72 16.94 -1.80
N GLN A 49 -3.60 16.78 -2.79
CA GLN A 49 -4.00 15.46 -3.30
C GLN A 49 -2.82 14.69 -3.89
N MET A 50 -1.97 15.35 -4.68
CA MET A 50 -0.74 14.77 -5.24
C MET A 50 0.21 14.30 -4.14
N ASN A 51 0.44 15.12 -3.12
CA ASN A 51 1.33 14.78 -2.00
C ASN A 51 0.80 13.58 -1.19
N GLU A 52 -0.52 13.49 -1.00
CA GLU A 52 -1.14 12.32 -0.36
C GLU A 52 -0.94 11.04 -1.19
N ILE A 53 -1.12 11.12 -2.51
CA ILE A 53 -0.88 9.98 -3.43
C ILE A 53 0.60 9.55 -3.41
N VAL A 54 1.53 10.50 -3.33
CA VAL A 54 2.97 10.21 -3.23
C VAL A 54 3.30 9.52 -1.91
N GLN A 55 2.74 10.00 -0.80
CA GLN A 55 2.92 9.37 0.51
C GLN A 55 2.34 7.96 0.53
N TYR A 56 1.16 7.77 -0.08
CA TYR A 56 0.54 6.47 -0.23
C TYR A 56 1.42 5.54 -1.06
N SER A 57 1.89 5.99 -2.23
CA SER A 57 2.74 5.21 -3.13
C SER A 57 4.06 4.80 -2.47
N ARG A 58 4.69 5.70 -1.68
CA ARG A 58 5.91 5.40 -0.92
C ARG A 58 5.71 4.33 0.16
N ALA A 59 4.51 4.22 0.73
CA ALA A 59 4.16 3.20 1.71
C ALA A 59 3.70 1.88 1.05
N PHE A 60 2.98 1.98 -0.06
CA PHE A 60 2.32 0.87 -0.74
C PHE A 60 3.29 0.03 -1.58
N VAL A 61 4.20 0.68 -2.32
CA VAL A 61 5.14 -0.01 -3.22
C VAL A 61 6.07 -0.98 -2.48
N PRO A 62 6.74 -0.60 -1.37
CA PRO A 62 7.58 -1.54 -0.63
C PRO A 62 6.78 -2.74 -0.11
N SER A 63 5.53 -2.52 0.30
CA SER A 63 4.66 -3.62 0.74
C SER A 63 4.36 -4.59 -0.40
N ILE A 64 4.08 -4.09 -1.62
CA ILE A 64 3.85 -4.96 -2.78
C ILE A 64 5.11 -5.77 -3.10
N CYS A 65 6.30 -5.15 -3.08
CA CYS A 65 7.55 -5.86 -3.33
C CYS A 65 7.76 -7.01 -2.32
N VAL A 66 7.55 -6.75 -1.03
CA VAL A 66 7.62 -7.78 0.02
C VAL A 66 6.54 -8.86 -0.20
N SER A 67 5.34 -8.46 -0.60
CA SER A 67 4.23 -9.39 -0.86
C SER A 67 4.51 -10.33 -2.02
N SER A 68 5.00 -9.80 -3.15
CA SER A 68 5.41 -10.62 -4.29
C SER A 68 6.56 -11.55 -3.92
N PHE A 69 7.52 -11.11 -3.10
CA PHE A 69 8.59 -11.98 -2.60
C PHE A 69 8.05 -13.15 -1.77
N ILE A 70 7.14 -12.88 -0.82
CA ILE A 70 6.52 -13.94 0.00
C ILE A 70 5.73 -14.93 -0.87
N LYS A 71 5.03 -14.46 -1.91
CA LYS A 71 4.31 -15.35 -2.83
C LYS A 71 5.25 -16.23 -3.66
N ILE A 72 6.37 -15.69 -4.12
CA ILE A 72 7.41 -16.47 -4.80
C ILE A 72 7.96 -17.55 -3.87
N MET A 73 8.26 -17.21 -2.63
CA MET A 73 8.68 -18.19 -1.61
C MET A 73 7.57 -19.21 -1.32
N GLY A 74 6.30 -18.78 -1.33
CA GLY A 74 5.13 -19.62 -1.19
C GLY A 74 4.95 -20.65 -2.32
N LEU A 75 5.59 -20.47 -3.48
CA LEU A 75 5.60 -21.46 -4.57
C LEU A 75 6.64 -22.56 -4.36
N ILE A 76 7.62 -22.40 -3.47
CA ILE A 76 8.66 -23.40 -3.21
C ILE A 76 8.08 -24.77 -2.80
N PRO A 77 7.10 -24.86 -1.87
CA PRO A 77 6.44 -26.13 -1.55
C PRO A 77 5.78 -26.81 -2.76
N VAL A 78 5.32 -26.02 -3.74
CA VAL A 78 4.71 -26.55 -4.98
C VAL A 78 5.78 -27.20 -5.86
N PHE A 79 6.95 -26.56 -6.01
CA PHE A 79 8.08 -27.16 -6.74
C PHE A 79 8.60 -28.43 -6.06
N ILE A 80 8.77 -28.41 -4.73
CA ILE A 80 9.21 -29.58 -3.96
C ILE A 80 8.23 -30.75 -4.14
N TRP A 81 6.93 -30.46 -4.11
CA TRP A 81 5.91 -31.48 -4.35
C TRP A 81 5.96 -32.06 -5.78
N GLN A 82 6.23 -31.23 -6.79
CA GLN A 82 6.34 -31.69 -8.20
C GLN A 82 7.50 -32.67 -8.40
N GLU A 83 8.61 -32.49 -7.69
CA GLU A 83 9.74 -33.44 -7.71
C GLU A 83 9.42 -34.77 -6.99
N GLY A 84 8.22 -34.91 -6.43
CA GLY A 84 7.77 -36.10 -5.71
C GLY A 84 8.15 -36.11 -4.24
N TRP A 85 8.66 -34.99 -3.71
CA TRP A 85 9.12 -34.90 -2.33
C TRP A 85 7.97 -34.42 -1.43
N GLY A 86 7.55 -35.28 -0.50
CA GLY A 86 6.55 -34.96 0.51
C GLY A 86 5.08 -35.19 0.12
N GLN A 87 4.21 -35.16 1.12
CA GLN A 87 2.78 -35.41 0.95
C GLN A 87 2.03 -34.14 0.50
N TYR A 88 1.08 -34.31 -0.43
CA TYR A 88 0.28 -33.21 -0.97
C TYR A 88 -0.41 -32.37 0.10
N GLY A 89 -0.98 -33.00 1.13
CA GLY A 89 -1.68 -32.30 2.22
C GLY A 89 -0.76 -31.36 3.01
N PHE A 90 0.46 -31.80 3.29
CA PHE A 90 1.47 -31.00 3.99
C PHE A 90 1.94 -29.81 3.15
N MET A 91 2.23 -30.03 1.87
CA MET A 91 2.67 -28.97 0.96
C MET A 91 1.57 -27.91 0.73
N ARG A 92 0.30 -28.35 0.68
CA ARG A 92 -0.86 -27.45 0.64
C ARG A 92 -0.98 -26.62 1.92
N ALA A 93 -0.75 -27.21 3.08
CA ALA A 93 -0.77 -26.46 4.34
C ALA A 93 0.30 -25.36 4.35
N LEU A 94 1.54 -25.68 3.95
CA LEU A 94 2.62 -24.70 3.83
C LEU A 94 2.29 -23.56 2.87
N PHE A 95 1.72 -23.86 1.71
CA PHE A 95 1.28 -22.85 0.75
C PHE A 95 0.23 -21.90 1.36
N PHE A 96 -0.80 -22.45 2.02
CA PHE A 96 -1.84 -21.64 2.67
C PHE A 96 -1.29 -20.80 3.83
N THR A 97 -0.33 -21.34 4.59
CA THR A 97 0.35 -20.60 5.66
C THR A 97 1.14 -19.44 5.09
N ALA A 98 1.94 -19.66 4.04
CA ALA A 98 2.69 -18.58 3.37
C ALA A 98 1.76 -17.50 2.82
N HIS A 99 0.63 -17.89 2.21
CA HIS A 99 -0.38 -16.95 1.74
C HIS A 99 -1.01 -16.15 2.89
N SER A 100 -1.33 -16.79 4.01
CA SER A 100 -1.92 -16.14 5.18
C SER A 100 -0.94 -15.15 5.83
N ILE A 101 0.34 -15.54 5.93
CA ILE A 101 1.43 -14.66 6.38
C ILE A 101 1.54 -13.45 5.46
N ASN A 102 1.51 -13.65 4.14
CA ASN A 102 1.56 -12.55 3.20
C ASN A 102 0.44 -11.53 3.43
N CYS A 103 -0.80 -12.01 3.57
CA CYS A 103 -1.95 -11.16 3.86
C CYS A 103 -1.80 -10.38 5.17
N ALA A 104 -1.27 -11.01 6.22
CA ALA A 104 -0.99 -10.36 7.49
C ALA A 104 0.12 -9.31 7.38
N VAL A 105 1.24 -9.64 6.75
CA VAL A 105 2.39 -8.75 6.53
C VAL A 105 1.97 -7.52 5.73
N MET A 106 1.24 -7.72 4.62
CA MET A 106 0.75 -6.64 3.76
C MET A 106 -0.12 -5.65 4.55
N LYS A 107 -1.10 -6.16 5.32
CA LYS A 107 -1.97 -5.31 6.14
C LYS A 107 -1.20 -4.54 7.21
N ASN A 108 -0.25 -5.19 7.88
CA ASN A 108 0.57 -4.56 8.90
C ASN A 108 1.55 -3.52 8.32
N MET A 109 2.20 -3.82 7.18
CA MET A 109 3.08 -2.86 6.52
C MET A 109 2.33 -1.61 6.06
N LEU A 110 1.11 -1.76 5.52
CA LEU A 110 0.28 -0.61 5.18
C LEU A 110 -0.08 0.22 6.41
N LEU A 111 -0.44 -0.44 7.51
CA LEU A 111 -0.75 0.24 8.76
C LEU A 111 0.46 1.00 9.32
N LEU A 112 1.66 0.42 9.23
CA LEU A 112 2.89 1.01 9.77
C LEU A 112 3.44 2.14 8.89
N CYS A 113 3.44 1.95 7.57
CA CYS A 113 4.03 2.88 6.62
C CYS A 113 3.11 4.06 6.30
N HIS A 114 1.79 3.89 6.40
CA HIS A 114 0.84 4.96 6.12
C HIS A 114 0.39 5.68 7.39
N SER A 115 1.04 6.80 7.69
CA SER A 115 0.82 7.57 8.93
C SER A 115 -0.65 8.01 9.13
N ALA A 116 -1.40 8.28 8.07
CA ALA A 116 -2.82 8.65 8.17
C ALA A 116 -3.72 7.44 8.52
N LEU A 117 -3.44 6.27 7.94
CA LEU A 117 -4.15 5.02 8.28
C LEU A 117 -3.84 4.59 9.71
N ARG A 118 -2.57 4.70 10.13
CA ARG A 118 -2.15 4.45 11.51
C ARG A 118 -2.89 5.34 12.50
N ARG A 119 -2.98 6.64 12.21
CA ARG A 119 -3.70 7.60 13.05
C ARG A 119 -5.19 7.27 13.13
N ALA A 120 -5.83 6.92 12.02
CA ALA A 120 -7.23 6.50 12.00
C ALA A 120 -7.47 5.22 12.81
N PHE A 121 -6.59 4.23 12.68
CA PHE A 121 -6.67 2.98 13.43
C PHE A 121 -6.48 3.20 14.94
N LEU A 122 -5.47 3.97 15.34
CA LEU A 122 -5.21 4.30 16.75
C LEU A 122 -6.33 5.15 17.37
N LYS A 123 -7.01 6.00 16.58
CA LYS A 123 -8.19 6.75 17.04
C LYS A 123 -9.37 5.81 17.36
N LYS A 124 -9.53 4.72 16.61
CA LYS A 124 -10.62 3.75 16.79
C LYS A 124 -10.32 2.69 17.86
N PHE A 125 -9.05 2.41 18.11
CA PHE A 125 -8.60 1.45 19.13
C PHE A 125 -7.67 2.13 20.16
N PRO A 126 -8.24 2.87 21.13
CA PRO A 126 -7.48 3.65 22.11
C PRO A 126 -6.66 2.83 23.12
N LEU A 127 -6.81 1.48 23.12
CA LEU A 127 -6.13 0.59 24.07
C LEU A 127 -4.60 0.57 23.94
N PHE A 128 -4.03 1.05 22.82
CA PHE A 128 -2.57 1.12 22.61
C PHE A 128 -1.96 2.51 22.87
N HIS A 129 -2.70 3.46 23.44
CA HIS A 129 -2.20 4.81 23.68
C HIS A 129 -1.47 4.94 25.04
N ARG A 130 -0.16 4.72 25.03
CA ARG A 130 0.76 5.46 25.92
C ARG A 130 0.81 6.90 25.37
N LYS A 131 0.13 7.83 26.04
CA LYS A 131 0.07 9.26 25.67
C LYS A 131 1.47 9.80 25.36
N PRO A 132 1.74 10.39 24.18
CA PRO A 132 2.59 11.56 24.09
C PRO A 132 1.69 12.78 24.13
N TYR A 133 1.81 13.53 25.21
CA TYR A 133 1.26 14.87 25.36
C TYR A 133 1.96 15.80 24.35
N SER A 134 1.19 16.41 23.45
CA SER A 134 1.42 17.72 22.79
C SER A 134 0.65 17.73 21.45
N GLN A 135 -0.58 18.24 21.41
CA GLN A 135 -0.93 19.64 21.13
C GLN A 135 -0.56 20.10 19.69
N HIS A 136 -1.38 19.72 18.70
CA HIS A 136 -2.14 20.67 17.88
C HIS A 136 -3.25 19.92 17.13
N ARG A 137 -4.46 20.44 17.31
CA ARG A 137 -5.75 19.81 17.07
C ARG A 137 -6.15 20.00 15.62
N ALA A 138 -6.12 18.95 14.80
CA ALA A 138 -6.93 18.88 13.58
C ALA A 138 -8.06 17.88 13.83
N VAL A 139 -9.24 18.41 14.18
CA VAL A 139 -10.46 17.61 14.32
C VAL A 139 -10.86 17.17 12.91
N VAL A 140 -10.55 15.94 12.54
CA VAL A 140 -11.15 15.29 11.38
C VAL A 140 -12.50 14.72 11.82
N THR A 141 -13.56 15.46 11.53
CA THR A 141 -14.97 15.04 11.56
C THR A 141 -15.29 14.13 10.36
N PRO A 142 -16.32 13.27 10.44
CA PRO A 142 -16.74 12.43 9.33
C PRO A 142 -17.26 13.31 8.18
N ALA A 143 -17.07 12.84 6.95
CA ALA A 143 -17.42 13.54 5.73
C ALA A 143 -18.94 13.74 5.60
N ASP A 144 -19.36 15.00 5.66
CA ASP A 144 -20.60 15.50 5.03
C ASP A 144 -20.18 16.56 4.01
N ASP A 145 -20.92 16.67 2.89
CA ASP A 145 -20.66 17.54 1.73
C ASP A 145 -20.39 19.02 2.09
N VAL A 146 -20.79 19.45 3.29
CA VAL A 146 -20.53 20.78 3.86
C VAL A 146 -19.03 21.01 4.12
N VAL A 147 -18.26 19.99 4.50
CA VAL A 147 -16.83 20.10 4.80
C VAL A 147 -16.00 20.31 3.54
N SER A 148 -16.41 19.74 2.39
CA SER A 148 -15.76 20.00 1.10
C SER A 148 -15.82 21.47 0.77
N LYS A 149 -16.99 22.10 0.95
CA LYS A 149 -17.21 23.51 0.62
C LYS A 149 -16.42 24.46 1.51
N VAL A 150 -16.38 24.19 2.82
CA VAL A 150 -15.57 24.97 3.77
C VAL A 150 -14.07 24.82 3.52
N THR A 151 -13.64 23.62 3.11
CA THR A 151 -12.23 23.36 2.77
C THR A 151 -11.84 24.07 1.48
N ASP A 152 -12.72 24.05 0.47
CA ASP A 152 -12.55 24.76 -0.79
C ASP A 152 -12.52 26.28 -0.56
N ASP A 153 -13.44 26.83 0.23
CA ASP A 153 -13.46 28.26 0.60
C ASP A 153 -12.18 28.67 1.35
N HIS A 154 -11.63 27.79 2.20
CA HIS A 154 -10.39 28.07 2.93
C HIS A 154 -9.16 28.02 2.01
N PHE A 155 -9.14 27.11 1.04
CA PHE A 155 -8.08 27.05 0.02
C PHE A 155 -8.16 28.23 -0.96
N ASP A 156 -9.36 28.69 -1.31
CA ASP A 156 -9.56 29.89 -2.13
C ASP A 156 -9.12 31.16 -1.40
N MET A 157 -9.39 31.26 -0.09
CA MET A 157 -8.87 32.33 0.75
C MET A 157 -7.33 32.31 0.85
N LEU A 158 -6.70 31.14 0.92
CA LEU A 158 -5.24 31.04 0.94
C LEU A 158 -4.62 31.37 -0.43
N ASN A 159 -5.27 30.98 -1.52
CA ASN A 159 -4.84 31.33 -2.89
C ASN A 159 -4.92 32.83 -3.16
N SER A 160 -5.89 33.55 -2.57
CA SER A 160 -6.01 35.00 -2.75
C SER A 160 -4.96 35.81 -1.99
N ILE A 161 -4.39 35.25 -0.92
CA ILE A 161 -3.31 35.87 -0.13
C ILE A 161 -1.93 35.66 -0.78
N TRP A 162 -1.77 34.60 -1.57
CA TRP A 162 -0.49 34.20 -2.19
C TRP A 162 -0.35 34.57 -3.68
N ARG A 163 -1.33 35.27 -4.27
CA ARG A 163 -1.19 35.99 -5.54
C ARG A 163 -0.68 37.40 -5.30
#